data_AF-A0A350YW07-F1
#
_entry.id   AF-A0A350YW07-F1
#
_cell.length_a   1.000
_cell.length_b   1.000
_cell.length_c   1.000
_cell.angle_alpha   90.00
_cell.angle_beta   90.00
_cell.angle_gamma   90.00
#
_symmetry.space_group_name_H-M   'P 1'
#
loop_
_entity.id
_entity.type
_entity.pdbx_description
1 polymer ?
#
loop_
_entity_poly.entity_id
_entity_poly.type
_entity_poly.pdbx_seq_one_letter_code
_entity_poly.pdbx_strand_id
1 'polypeptide(L)'
;MSRWWIVLRLSLNRLTKADYGSGTSSDTITDYDKYEVDISYDANGNISALTRENSSGGILDAFTYVYSGNRLSSLSGSSSYGYDGNGNTTYDGKRGIGVGYFEEIDLPGHYARVISSQKKRII
;
A
#
# COMPACT_ATOMS: atom_id res chain seq x y z
N MET A 1 -11.09 -22.11 -1.55
CA MET A 1 -10.01 -21.18 -1.91
C MET A 1 -8.72 -21.93 -2.25
N SER A 2 -8.46 -22.24 -3.51
CA SER A 2 -7.10 -22.59 -3.97
C SER A 2 -6.66 -21.53 -4.96
N ARG A 3 -5.39 -21.17 -4.86
CA ARG A 3 -4.78 -19.91 -5.29
C ARG A 3 -3.62 -20.28 -6.20
N TRP A 4 -3.59 -19.71 -7.40
CA TRP A 4 -2.40 -19.79 -8.25
C TRP A 4 -1.90 -18.37 -8.48
N TRP A 5 -0.63 -18.16 -8.15
CA TRP A 5 0.08 -16.92 -8.46
C TRP A 5 1.04 -17.25 -9.60
N ILE A 6 0.83 -16.70 -10.79
CA ILE A 6 1.95 -16.53 -11.72
C ILE A 6 2.69 -15.29 -11.25
N VAL A 7 3.92 -15.50 -10.78
CA VAL A 7 4.82 -14.45 -10.30
C VAL A 7 5.95 -14.35 -11.31
N LEU A 8 5.94 -13.28 -12.11
CA LEU A 8 7.08 -12.94 -12.96
C LEU A 8 8.04 -12.07 -12.16
N ARG A 9 9.30 -12.50 -12.08
CA ARG A 9 10.39 -11.74 -11.44
C ARG A 9 11.41 -11.32 -12.50
N LEU A 10 11.83 -10.06 -12.48
CA LEU A 10 13.02 -9.61 -13.21
C LEU A 10 14.29 -9.73 -12.34
N SER A 11 15.42 -9.32 -12.90
CA SER A 11 16.85 -9.52 -12.55
C SER A 11 17.31 -9.23 -11.10
N LEU A 12 16.40 -8.95 -10.16
CA LEU A 12 16.67 -8.80 -8.73
C LEU A 12 15.71 -9.63 -7.84
N ASN A 13 15.03 -10.65 -8.40
CA ASN A 13 14.03 -11.46 -7.68
C ASN A 13 12.85 -10.64 -7.11
N ARG A 14 12.49 -9.54 -7.78
CA ARG A 14 11.40 -8.65 -7.36
C ARG A 14 10.14 -8.90 -8.19
N LEU A 15 8.98 -8.78 -7.55
CA LEU A 15 7.67 -8.97 -8.18
C LEU A 15 7.36 -7.79 -9.11
N THR A 16 7.34 -8.01 -10.42
CA THR A 16 7.01 -6.94 -11.39
C THR A 16 5.62 -7.10 -11.99
N LYS A 17 5.10 -8.33 -11.99
CA LYS A 17 3.73 -8.65 -12.43
C LYS A 17 3.13 -9.72 -11.54
N ALA A 18 1.84 -9.61 -11.23
CA ALA A 18 1.08 -10.64 -10.54
C ALA A 18 -0.33 -10.73 -11.10
N ASP A 19 -0.80 -11.96 -11.25
CA ASP A 19 -2.14 -12.26 -11.74
C ASP A 19 -2.91 -12.96 -10.61
N TYR A 20 -4.18 -12.60 -10.43
CA TYR A 20 -5.06 -13.18 -9.42
C TYR A 20 -6.32 -13.73 -10.07
N GLY A 21 -6.46 -15.06 -10.02
CA GLY A 21 -7.69 -15.76 -10.35
C GLY A 21 -8.62 -15.94 -9.15
N SER A 22 -9.92 -16.10 -9.41
CA SER A 22 -10.91 -16.47 -8.41
C SER A 22 -11.80 -17.64 -8.84
N GLY A 23 -12.35 -18.31 -7.85
CA GLY A 23 -13.13 -19.53 -8.02
C GLY A 23 -14.29 -19.61 -7.03
N THR A 24 -15.21 -20.53 -7.27
CA THR A 24 -16.37 -20.79 -6.41
C THR A 24 -16.07 -21.74 -5.25
N SER A 25 -14.93 -22.44 -5.29
CA SER A 25 -14.50 -23.41 -4.30
C SER A 25 -12.97 -23.37 -4.12
N SER A 26 -12.40 -24.32 -3.36
CA SER A 26 -10.94 -24.51 -3.38
C SER A 26 -10.48 -24.95 -4.75
N ASP A 27 -11.09 -25.97 -5.31
CA ASP A 27 -10.47 -26.68 -6.43
C ASP A 27 -11.01 -26.26 -7.81
N THR A 28 -11.86 -25.24 -7.86
CA THR A 28 -12.47 -24.75 -9.11
C THR A 28 -12.22 -23.26 -9.28
N ILE A 29 -11.27 -22.91 -10.15
CA ILE A 29 -11.08 -21.54 -10.66
C ILE A 29 -12.03 -21.32 -11.84
N THR A 30 -12.74 -20.20 -11.83
CA THR A 30 -13.72 -19.83 -12.88
C THR A 30 -13.37 -18.52 -13.57
N ASP A 31 -12.50 -17.72 -12.97
CA ASP A 31 -12.07 -16.42 -13.47
C ASP A 31 -10.56 -16.33 -13.29
N TYR A 32 -9.79 -16.62 -14.33
CA TYR A 32 -8.34 -16.78 -14.24
C TYR A 32 -7.59 -15.45 -14.12
N ASP A 33 -8.15 -14.38 -14.71
CA ASP A 33 -7.47 -13.10 -14.87
C ASP A 33 -8.21 -11.99 -14.12
N LYS A 34 -8.86 -12.35 -13.00
CA LYS A 34 -9.76 -11.44 -12.28
C LYS A 34 -9.09 -10.11 -11.96
N TYR A 35 -7.85 -10.17 -11.50
CA TYR A 35 -7.01 -8.99 -11.32
C TYR A 35 -5.61 -9.18 -11.85
N GLU A 36 -5.14 -8.18 -12.57
CA GLU A 36 -3.77 -8.05 -13.05
C GLU A 36 -3.09 -6.92 -12.25
N VAL A 37 -1.83 -7.11 -11.89
CA VAL A 37 -1.06 -6.14 -11.12
C VAL A 37 0.31 -5.92 -11.75
N ASP A 38 0.59 -4.68 -12.11
CA ASP A 38 1.91 -4.25 -12.57
C ASP A 38 2.59 -3.41 -11.48
N ILE A 39 3.87 -3.71 -11.22
CA ILE A 39 4.65 -3.06 -10.17
C ILE A 39 5.98 -2.58 -10.74
N SER A 40 6.25 -1.29 -10.59
CA SER A 40 7.52 -0.66 -10.94
C SER A 40 8.26 -0.23 -9.69
N TYR A 41 9.57 -0.08 -9.83
CA TYR A 41 10.43 0.24 -8.71
C TYR A 41 11.49 1.27 -9.07
N ASP A 42 11.93 2.04 -8.08
CA ASP A 42 13.09 2.92 -8.21
C ASP A 42 14.41 2.13 -8.10
N ALA A 43 15.53 2.84 -8.30
CA ALA A 43 16.88 2.28 -8.22
C ALA A 43 17.28 1.80 -6.81
N ASN A 44 16.66 2.33 -5.76
CA ASN A 44 16.93 1.97 -4.36
C ASN A 44 16.11 0.77 -3.89
N GLY A 45 15.14 0.34 -4.68
CA GLY A 45 14.31 -0.80 -4.33
C GLY A 45 12.95 -0.44 -3.72
N ASN A 46 12.54 0.83 -3.77
CA ASN A 46 11.19 1.23 -3.37
C ASN A 46 10.21 1.02 -4.54
N ILE A 47 8.93 0.77 -4.25
CA ILE A 47 7.87 0.72 -5.28
C ILE A 47 7.69 2.14 -5.80
N SER A 48 7.82 2.38 -7.10
CA SER A 48 7.59 3.70 -7.69
C SER A 48 6.17 3.84 -8.25
N ALA A 49 5.60 2.75 -8.77
CA ALA A 49 4.23 2.72 -9.27
C ALA A 49 3.59 1.33 -9.11
N LEU A 50 2.27 1.32 -8.96
CA LEU A 50 1.47 0.10 -8.96
C LEU A 50 0.16 0.35 -9.71
N THR A 51 -0.15 -0.49 -10.69
CA THR A 51 -1.44 -0.49 -11.38
C THR A 51 -2.15 -1.80 -11.09
N ARG A 52 -3.45 -1.73 -10.79
CA ARG A 52 -4.33 -2.90 -10.71
C ARG A 52 -5.43 -2.77 -11.73
N GLU A 53 -5.63 -3.81 -12.51
CA GLU A 53 -6.68 -3.87 -13.52
C GLU A 53 -7.61 -5.04 -13.21
N ASN A 54 -8.86 -4.96 -13.66
CA ASN A 54 -9.74 -6.11 -13.71
C ASN A 54 -9.50 -6.92 -15.00
N SER A 55 -10.14 -8.09 -15.10
CA SER A 55 -10.05 -8.98 -16.28
C SER A 55 -10.45 -8.35 -17.61
N SER A 56 -11.10 -7.18 -17.61
CA SER A 56 -11.48 -6.43 -18.82
C SER A 56 -10.52 -5.27 -19.14
N GLY A 57 -9.38 -5.17 -18.43
CA GLY A 57 -8.43 -4.06 -18.57
C GLY A 57 -8.88 -2.75 -17.92
N GLY A 58 -9.94 -2.79 -17.11
CA GLY A 58 -10.41 -1.63 -16.36
C GLY A 58 -9.52 -1.36 -15.16
N ILE A 59 -8.91 -0.17 -15.10
CA ILE A 59 -8.05 0.25 -13.99
C ILE A 59 -8.89 0.37 -12.71
N LEU A 60 -8.55 -0.44 -11.70
CA LEU A 60 -9.10 -0.39 -10.35
C LEU A 60 -8.31 0.57 -9.47
N ASP A 61 -6.98 0.57 -9.62
CA ASP A 61 -6.08 1.45 -8.89
C ASP A 61 -4.87 1.79 -9.76
N ALA A 62 -4.44 3.06 -9.71
CA ALA A 62 -3.20 3.52 -10.30
C ALA A 62 -2.46 4.40 -9.30
N PHE A 63 -1.46 3.83 -8.66
CA PHE A 63 -0.70 4.47 -7.60
C PHE A 63 0.67 4.93 -8.07
N THR A 64 1.03 6.16 -7.70
CA THR A 64 2.39 6.70 -7.79
C THR A 64 2.90 6.96 -6.38
N TYR A 65 4.11 6.46 -6.11
CA TYR A 65 4.74 6.54 -4.80
C TYR A 65 5.94 7.48 -4.87
N VAL A 66 6.07 8.37 -3.89
CA VAL A 66 7.18 9.32 -3.79
C VAL A 66 7.85 9.14 -2.43
N TYR A 67 9.18 9.20 -2.39
CA TYR A 67 9.96 8.93 -1.20
C TYR A 67 10.92 10.07 -0.85
N SER A 68 11.20 10.19 0.45
CA SER A 68 12.37 10.90 0.98
C SER A 68 13.34 9.87 1.56
N GLY A 69 14.42 9.58 0.82
CA GLY A 69 15.22 8.37 1.06
C GLY A 69 14.39 7.11 0.80
N ASN A 70 14.28 6.22 1.79
CA ASN A 70 13.43 5.02 1.73
C ASN A 70 12.11 5.18 2.51
N ARG A 71 11.75 6.42 2.90
CA ARG A 71 10.49 6.73 3.60
C ARG A 71 9.46 7.23 2.61
N LEU A 72 8.31 6.58 2.53
CA LEU A 72 7.22 6.98 1.64
C LEU A 72 6.72 8.36 2.07
N SER A 73 6.87 9.40 1.27
CA SER A 73 6.39 10.75 1.61
C SER A 73 4.96 10.98 1.15
N SER A 74 4.59 10.45 -0.01
CA SER A 74 3.24 10.59 -0.57
C SER A 74 2.87 9.43 -1.48
N LEU A 75 1.56 9.20 -1.55
CA LEU A 75 0.91 8.25 -2.45
C LEU A 75 -0.17 8.98 -3.22
N SER A 76 -0.29 8.78 -4.53
CA SER A 76 -1.34 9.42 -5.32
C SER A 76 -2.74 9.16 -4.71
N GLY A 77 -3.55 10.21 -4.67
CA GLY A 77 -4.91 10.17 -4.08
C GLY A 77 -4.95 9.96 -2.56
N SER A 78 -3.83 10.16 -1.85
CA SER A 78 -3.76 10.04 -0.37
C SER A 78 -3.14 11.30 0.25
N SER A 79 -3.30 11.47 1.57
CA SER A 79 -2.53 12.47 2.32
C SER A 79 -1.05 12.07 2.40
N SER A 80 -0.20 13.01 2.82
CA SER A 80 1.21 12.74 3.12
C SER A 80 1.37 11.77 4.29
N TYR A 81 2.51 11.10 4.33
CA TYR A 81 2.90 10.22 5.43
C TYR A 81 3.84 10.94 6.38
N GLY A 82 3.71 10.64 7.68
CA GLY A 82 4.49 11.26 8.74
C GLY A 82 5.49 10.30 9.36
N TYR A 83 6.65 10.83 9.76
CA TYR A 83 7.68 10.09 10.47
C TYR A 83 8.27 10.93 11.60
N ASP A 84 8.75 10.28 12.65
CA ASP A 84 9.56 10.92 13.69
C ASP A 84 11.05 11.02 13.28
N GLY A 85 11.89 11.51 14.20
CA GLY A 85 13.33 11.65 13.98
C GLY A 85 14.08 10.33 13.85
N ASN A 86 13.54 9.25 14.43
CA ASN A 86 14.08 7.90 14.38
C ASN A 86 13.69 7.16 13.09
N GLY A 87 12.72 7.70 12.35
CA GLY A 87 12.23 7.16 11.09
C GLY A 87 11.03 6.23 11.25
N ASN A 88 10.42 6.18 12.42
CA ASN A 88 9.18 5.43 12.62
C ASN A 88 7.99 6.18 12.02
N THR A 89 6.99 5.44 11.57
CA THR A 89 5.79 6.04 10.93
C THR A 89 4.89 6.62 12.01
N THR A 90 4.65 7.92 12.00
CA THR A 90 3.72 8.59 12.93
C THR A 90 2.36 8.84 12.31
N TYR A 91 2.25 8.78 10.98
CA TYR A 91 0.98 8.98 10.26
C TYR A 91 0.91 8.22 8.93
N ASP A 92 -0.13 7.40 8.77
CA ASP A 92 -0.54 6.78 7.50
C ASP A 92 -1.53 7.70 6.77
N GLY A 93 -1.04 8.38 5.73
CA GLY A 93 -1.82 9.35 4.96
C GLY A 93 -2.94 8.75 4.10
N LYS A 94 -2.90 7.44 3.78
CA LYS A 94 -3.98 6.77 3.06
C LYS A 94 -5.14 6.40 3.99
N ARG A 95 -4.81 5.98 5.22
CA ARG A 95 -5.82 5.53 6.20
C ARG A 95 -6.26 6.62 7.17
N GLY A 96 -5.52 7.72 7.26
CA GLY A 96 -5.76 8.79 8.23
C GLY A 96 -5.51 8.33 9.65
N ILE A 97 -4.49 7.48 9.86
CA ILE A 97 -4.19 6.85 11.15
C ILE A 97 -2.89 7.43 11.68
N GLY A 98 -2.92 7.94 12.92
CA GLY A 98 -1.73 8.27 13.68
C GLY A 98 -1.23 7.05 14.44
N VAL A 99 0.09 6.90 14.55
CA VAL A 99 0.75 5.83 15.32
C VAL A 99 1.61 6.48 16.39
N GLY A 100 1.42 6.03 17.63
CA GLY A 100 2.20 6.46 18.78
C GLY A 100 3.11 5.35 19.27
N TYR A 101 4.23 5.74 19.86
CA TYR A 101 5.31 4.87 20.29
C TYR A 101 5.55 4.99 21.79
N PHE A 102 6.12 3.95 22.38
CA PHE A 102 6.67 4.04 23.74
C PHE A 102 8.03 4.72 23.68
N GLU A 103 8.18 5.84 24.38
CA GLU A 103 9.39 6.68 24.37
C GLU A 103 10.63 5.92 24.82
N GLU A 104 10.49 4.96 25.73
CA GLU A 104 11.62 4.26 26.35
C GLU A 104 12.27 3.21 25.44
N ILE A 105 11.52 2.65 24.49
CA ILE A 105 11.95 1.51 23.67
C ILE A 105 11.68 1.67 22.18
N ASP A 106 11.11 2.79 21.76
CA ASP A 106 10.83 3.13 20.37
C ASP A 106 10.00 2.07 19.63
N LEU A 107 9.08 1.42 20.35
CA LEU A 107 8.16 0.40 19.81
C LEU A 107 6.75 0.96 19.64
N PRO A 108 5.98 0.51 18.63
CA PRO A 108 4.59 0.90 18.47
C PRO A 108 3.77 0.57 19.73
N GLY A 109 3.13 1.59 20.30
CA GLY A 109 2.29 1.44 21.50
C GLY A 109 0.80 1.52 21.20
N HIS A 110 0.41 2.39 20.26
CA HIS A 110 -1.00 2.54 19.88
C HIS A 110 -1.15 3.12 18.48
N TYR A 111 -2.37 3.02 17.93
CA TYR A 111 -2.77 3.75 16.74
C TYR A 111 -4.19 4.28 16.91
N ALA A 112 -4.48 5.43 16.32
CA ALA A 112 -5.79 6.05 16.37
C ALA A 112 -6.12 6.74 15.06
N ARG A 113 -7.40 6.74 14.68
CA ARG A 113 -7.84 7.54 13.53
C ARG A 113 -7.73 9.01 13.90
N VAL A 114 -7.01 9.78 13.09
CA VAL A 114 -6.90 11.23 13.27
C VAL A 114 -8.22 11.85 12.81
N ILE A 115 -9.04 12.25 13.77
CA ILE A 115 -10.26 13.00 13.52
C ILE A 115 -9.87 14.48 13.49
N SER A 116 -10.17 15.19 12.40
CA SER A 116 -10.05 16.65 12.39
C SER A 116 -10.94 17.19 13.50
N SER A 117 -10.36 17.82 14.53
CA SER A 117 -11.13 18.46 15.59
C SER A 117 -12.00 19.55 14.96
N GLN A 118 -13.31 19.30 14.81
CA GLN A 118 -14.27 20.36 14.58
C GLN A 118 -14.24 21.22 15.85
N LYS A 119 -13.53 22.35 15.78
CA LYS A 119 -13.51 23.37 16.82
C LYS A 119 -14.94 23.84 17.03
N LYS A 120 -15.65 23.20 17.97
CA LYS A 120 -16.98 23.60 18.41
C LYS A 120 -16.83 24.96 19.09
N ARG A 121 -16.95 26.02 18.30
CA ARG A 121 -17.05 27.38 18.80
C ARG A 121 -18.39 27.46 19.50
N ILE A 122 -18.36 27.35 20.82
CA ILE A 122 -19.48 27.75 21.66
C ILE A 122 -19.45 29.29 21.61
N ILE A 123 -20.43 29.86 20.91
CA ILE A 123 -20.91 31.22 21.16
C ILE A 123 -21.97 31.14 22.25
#